data_AF-A0A529MEB7-F1
#
_entry.id   AF-A0A529MEB7-F1
#
_cell.length_a   1.000
_cell.length_b   1.000
_cell.length_c   1.000
_cell.angle_alpha   90.00
_cell.angle_beta   90.00
_cell.angle_gamma   90.00
#
_symmetry.space_group_name_H-M   'P 1'
#
loop_
_entity.id
_entity.type
_entity.pdbx_description
1 polymer ?
#
loop_
_entity_poly.entity_id
_entity_poly.type
_entity_poly.pdbx_seq_one_letter_code
_entity_poly.pdbx_strand_id
1 'polypeptide(L)'
;MKTITIDELLTWAFVHELPKGGGVEGLDNPHSAWRSLQASSWGKITGFGELGALIDGGRKDYENFWLEQGEPHEDAVTVGREAAALARCDVVIPAGWNALADWPDTQGLAELHVARAVDRYGKRSREQRGEGIVSLVVGTAILGREPDWIAEPSKI
;
A
#
# COMPACT_ATOMS: atom_id res chain seq x y z
N MET A 1 -7.91 24.32 17.23
CA MET A 1 -7.61 23.02 16.59
C MET A 1 -7.21 23.31 15.15
N LYS A 2 -6.06 22.82 14.69
CA LYS A 2 -5.71 22.89 13.26
C LYS A 2 -6.40 21.73 12.55
N THR A 3 -7.05 22.00 11.43
CA THR A 3 -7.63 20.99 10.53
C THR A 3 -6.59 20.65 9.48
N ILE A 4 -6.27 19.37 9.35
CA ILE A 4 -5.41 18.84 8.28
C ILE A 4 -6.22 17.85 7.44
N THR A 5 -5.81 17.62 6.20
CA THR A 5 -6.45 16.62 5.35
C THR A 5 -6.06 15.21 5.77
N ILE A 6 -6.81 14.20 5.31
CA ILE A 6 -6.45 12.80 5.54
C ILE A 6 -5.09 12.46 4.90
N ASP A 7 -4.80 13.03 3.73
CA ASP A 7 -3.54 12.79 3.02
C ASP A 7 -2.35 13.40 3.78
N GLU A 8 -2.51 14.60 4.32
CA GLU A 8 -1.50 15.25 5.17
C GLU A 8 -1.26 14.45 6.46
N LEU A 9 -2.33 13.96 7.11
CA LEU A 9 -2.23 13.13 8.30
C LEU A 9 -1.50 11.81 8.02
N LEU A 10 -1.88 11.12 6.95
CA LEU A 10 -1.27 9.85 6.56
C LEU A 10 0.19 10.03 6.15
N THR A 11 0.49 11.07 5.36
CA THR A 11 1.86 11.41 4.99
C THR A 11 2.71 11.68 6.23
N TRP A 12 2.21 12.51 7.16
CA TRP A 12 2.91 12.78 8.41
C TRP A 12 3.15 11.51 9.22
N ALA A 13 2.13 10.67 9.41
CA ALA A 13 2.26 9.43 10.16
C ALA A 13 3.26 8.47 9.51
N PHE A 14 3.16 8.19 8.21
CA PHE A 14 3.97 7.16 7.55
C PHE A 14 5.35 7.61 7.08
N VAL A 15 5.57 8.91 6.86
CA VAL A 15 6.85 9.45 6.40
C VAL A 15 7.68 10.03 7.54
N HIS A 16 7.06 10.63 8.56
CA HIS A 16 7.78 11.34 9.61
C HIS A 16 7.77 10.63 10.96
N GLU A 17 6.65 10.00 11.36
CA GLU A 17 6.52 9.45 12.71
C GLU A 17 6.77 7.94 12.81
N LEU A 18 6.09 7.13 12.02
CA LEU A 18 6.18 5.67 12.09
C LEU A 18 7.53 5.08 11.65
N PRO A 19 8.36 5.75 10.81
CA PRO A 19 9.74 5.34 10.56
C PRO A 19 10.69 5.58 11.74
N LYS A 20 10.30 6.34 12.76
CA LYS A 20 11.14 6.60 13.94
C LYS A 20 11.52 5.27 14.62
N GLY A 21 12.76 5.18 15.08
CA GLY A 21 13.36 3.93 15.57
C GLY A 21 13.81 2.96 14.47
N GLY A 22 13.48 3.25 13.20
CA GLY A 22 13.82 2.42 12.06
C GLY A 22 15.16 2.73 11.37
N GLY A 23 15.86 3.81 11.76
CA GLY A 23 17.12 4.19 11.13
C GLY A 23 17.01 4.27 9.60
N VAL A 24 18.03 3.79 8.87
CA VAL A 24 18.06 3.81 7.39
C VAL A 24 17.03 2.90 6.73
N GLU A 25 16.57 1.87 7.44
CA GLU A 25 15.58 0.93 6.91
C GLU A 25 14.15 1.47 7.10
N GLY A 26 13.95 2.57 7.85
CA GLY A 26 12.66 3.21 8.05
C GLY A 26 11.57 2.20 8.45
N LEU A 27 10.47 2.18 7.71
CA LEU A 27 9.37 1.22 7.90
C LEU A 27 9.74 -0.25 7.62
N ASP A 28 10.88 -0.54 6.99
CA ASP A 28 11.37 -1.91 6.80
C ASP A 28 12.16 -2.43 7.99
N ASN A 29 12.62 -1.53 8.87
CA ASN A 29 13.36 -1.91 10.06
C ASN A 29 12.44 -2.64 11.07
N PRO A 30 12.85 -3.81 11.59
CA PRO A 30 12.13 -4.50 12.67
C PRO A 30 11.83 -3.65 13.91
N HIS A 31 12.65 -2.63 14.18
CA HIS A 31 12.53 -1.71 15.31
C HIS A 31 11.69 -0.46 15.00
N SER A 32 11.18 -0.29 13.78
CA SER A 32 10.22 0.79 13.50
C SER A 32 8.89 0.55 14.19
N ALA A 33 8.22 1.66 14.54
CA ALA A 33 6.89 1.60 15.14
C ALA A 33 5.89 0.87 14.23
N TRP A 34 5.97 1.09 12.91
CA TRP A 34 5.12 0.39 11.95
C TRP A 34 5.35 -1.12 11.93
N ARG A 35 6.60 -1.60 11.92
CA ARG A 35 6.86 -3.06 11.96
C ARG A 35 6.40 -3.70 13.24
N SER A 36 6.49 -2.99 14.36
CA SER A 36 5.97 -3.44 15.64
C SER A 36 4.45 -3.60 15.62
N LEU A 37 3.73 -2.77 14.85
CA LEU A 37 2.27 -2.86 14.66
C LEU A 37 1.86 -3.96 13.67
N GLN A 38 2.67 -4.21 12.63
CA GLN A 38 2.41 -5.14 11.52
C GLN A 38 3.01 -6.54 11.72
N ALA A 39 3.26 -6.99 12.95
CA ALA A 39 3.97 -8.24 13.25
C ALA A 39 3.18 -9.54 12.92
N SER A 40 2.60 -9.64 11.72
CA SER A 40 2.32 -10.89 11.01
C SER A 40 3.54 -11.24 10.15
N SER A 41 4.27 -12.29 10.53
CA SER A 41 5.39 -12.83 9.75
C SER A 41 5.00 -13.35 8.36
N TRP A 42 3.70 -13.49 8.07
CA TRP A 42 3.17 -13.96 6.79
C TRP A 42 2.98 -12.84 5.75
N GLY A 43 2.67 -11.61 6.17
CA GLY A 43 2.54 -10.45 5.26
C GLY A 43 3.84 -10.10 4.52
N LYS A 44 4.98 -10.52 5.10
CA LYS A 44 6.33 -10.37 4.51
C LYS A 44 6.60 -11.37 3.38
N ILE A 45 5.99 -12.56 3.45
CA ILE A 45 6.15 -13.63 2.45
C ILE A 45 5.18 -13.42 1.29
N THR A 46 3.97 -12.91 1.55
CA THR A 46 3.00 -12.55 0.50
C THR A 46 3.50 -11.39 -0.37
N GLY A 47 4.09 -10.34 0.21
CA GLY A 47 4.71 -9.25 -0.56
C GLY A 47 5.88 -9.68 -1.46
N PHE A 48 6.71 -10.62 -0.99
CA PHE A 48 7.79 -11.21 -1.80
C PHE A 48 7.25 -12.08 -2.96
N GLY A 49 6.16 -12.81 -2.72
CA GLY A 49 5.52 -13.67 -3.72
C GLY A 49 4.75 -12.93 -4.81
N GLU A 50 4.22 -11.73 -4.54
CA GLU A 50 3.40 -10.98 -5.51
C GLU A 50 4.21 -10.21 -6.57
N LEU A 51 5.40 -9.69 -6.22
CA LEU A 51 6.19 -8.84 -7.14
C LEU A 51 7.23 -9.61 -7.96
N GLY A 52 7.65 -10.81 -7.54
CA GLY A 52 8.65 -11.63 -8.25
C GLY A 52 10.00 -10.94 -8.47
N ALA A 53 10.27 -9.84 -7.74
CA ALA A 53 11.42 -8.97 -7.94
C ALA A 53 12.25 -8.89 -6.66
N LEU A 54 13.56 -9.12 -6.79
CA LEU A 54 14.55 -8.79 -5.77
C LEU A 54 14.89 -7.30 -5.91
N ILE A 55 14.51 -6.49 -4.92
CA ILE A 55 15.01 -5.12 -4.82
C ILE A 55 16.45 -5.21 -4.34
N ASP A 56 17.40 -4.86 -5.20
CA ASP A 56 18.81 -4.71 -4.83
C ASP A 56 18.95 -3.43 -3.99
N GLY A 57 18.83 -3.59 -2.67
CA GLY A 57 19.07 -2.53 -1.70
C GLY A 57 20.58 -2.26 -1.64
N GLY A 58 21.03 -1.23 -2.39
CA GLY A 58 22.43 -0.83 -2.46
C GLY A 58 23.10 -0.55 -1.11
N ARG A 59 24.39 -0.18 -1.14
CA ARG A 59 25.22 0.05 0.07
C ARG A 59 24.49 0.92 1.08
N LYS A 60 24.19 0.31 2.23
CA LYS A 60 23.61 0.95 3.42
C LYS A 60 24.64 1.93 3.98
N ASP A 61 24.59 3.17 3.49
CA ASP A 61 25.42 4.26 4.00
C ASP A 61 24.69 4.88 5.19
N TYR A 62 25.14 4.57 6.40
CA TYR A 62 24.39 4.80 7.64
C TYR A 62 24.57 6.19 8.25
N GLU A 63 25.42 7.04 7.67
CA GLU A 63 25.89 8.27 8.33
C GLU A 63 25.30 9.58 7.77
N ASN A 64 24.42 9.54 6.76
CA ASN A 64 24.05 10.73 5.98
C ASN A 64 22.56 11.14 6.00
N PHE A 65 21.79 10.83 7.06
CA PHE A 65 20.35 11.18 7.06
C PHE A 65 19.84 11.88 8.32
N TRP A 66 19.22 13.05 8.13
CA TRP A 66 18.48 13.82 9.14
C TRP A 66 17.07 13.23 9.37
N LEU A 67 16.99 11.94 9.71
CA LEU A 67 15.73 11.37 10.20
C LEU A 67 15.60 11.75 11.67
N GLU A 68 14.49 12.41 12.03
CA GLU A 68 14.17 12.69 13.43
C GLU A 68 14.05 11.34 14.16
N GLN A 69 15.00 11.04 15.06
CA GLN A 69 15.00 9.81 15.84
C GLN A 69 14.28 10.04 17.17
N GLY A 70 13.52 9.05 17.62
CA GLY A 70 12.79 9.12 18.89
C GLY A 70 11.62 8.14 18.94
N GLU A 71 10.78 8.28 19.96
CA GLU A 71 9.49 7.60 19.99
C GLU A 71 8.51 8.29 19.03
N PRO A 72 7.69 7.52 18.30
CA PRO A 72 6.64 8.08 17.45
C PRO A 72 5.59 8.82 18.29
N HIS A 73 4.96 9.83 17.71
CA HIS A 73 3.78 10.45 18.33
C HIS A 73 2.65 9.43 18.52
N GLU A 74 1.94 9.47 19.66
CA GLU A 74 0.87 8.51 19.99
C GLU A 74 -0.26 8.51 18.94
N ASP A 75 -0.61 9.68 18.40
CA ASP A 75 -1.59 9.80 17.31
C ASP A 75 -1.11 9.08 16.03
N ALA A 76 0.18 9.12 15.69
CA ALA A 76 0.69 8.40 14.53
C ALA A 76 0.64 6.88 14.73
N VAL A 77 0.88 6.41 15.96
CA VAL A 77 0.68 5.00 16.34
C VAL A 77 -0.78 4.60 16.19
N THR A 78 -1.70 5.48 16.59
CA THR A 78 -3.14 5.26 16.42
C THR A 78 -3.53 5.20 14.95
N VAL A 79 -3.06 6.13 14.13
CA VAL A 79 -3.24 6.12 12.66
C VAL A 79 -2.71 4.81 12.06
N GLY A 80 -1.53 4.36 12.48
CA GLY A 80 -0.96 3.09 12.04
C GLY A 80 -1.84 1.88 12.39
N ARG A 81 -2.42 1.85 13.59
CA ARG A 81 -3.35 0.79 14.01
C ARG A 81 -4.64 0.79 13.19
N GLU A 82 -5.20 1.96 12.91
CA GLU A 82 -6.41 2.09 12.10
C GLU A 82 -6.16 1.77 10.62
N ALA A 83 -5.00 2.16 10.08
CA ALA A 83 -4.59 1.73 8.74
C ALA A 83 -4.41 0.20 8.67
N ALA A 84 -3.79 -0.42 9.68
CA ALA A 84 -3.66 -1.87 9.78
C ALA A 84 -5.03 -2.57 9.89
N ALA A 85 -5.98 -1.95 10.59
CA ALA A 85 -7.34 -2.46 10.74
C ALA A 85 -8.11 -2.60 9.43
N LEU A 86 -7.73 -1.87 8.38
CA LEU A 86 -8.32 -2.02 7.04
C LEU A 86 -8.13 -3.43 6.46
N ALA A 87 -7.14 -4.19 6.94
CA ALA A 87 -7.01 -5.61 6.56
C ALA A 87 -8.21 -6.48 6.97
N ARG A 88 -9.08 -5.98 7.86
CA ARG A 88 -10.35 -6.65 8.22
C ARG A 88 -11.48 -6.34 7.25
N CYS A 89 -11.34 -5.30 6.43
CA CYS A 89 -12.30 -4.98 5.38
C CYS A 89 -12.19 -6.00 4.24
N ASP A 90 -13.29 -6.18 3.50
CA ASP A 90 -13.29 -6.97 2.27
C ASP A 90 -13.70 -6.06 1.10
N VAL A 91 -13.19 -6.37 -0.08
CA VAL A 91 -13.58 -5.71 -1.32
C VAL A 91 -14.51 -6.64 -2.06
N VAL A 92 -15.77 -6.21 -2.20
CA VAL A 92 -16.78 -6.96 -2.94
C VAL A 92 -16.85 -6.40 -4.35
N ILE A 93 -16.51 -7.22 -5.34
CA ILE A 93 -16.69 -6.91 -6.76
C ILE A 93 -18.08 -7.43 -7.17
N PRO A 94 -19.03 -6.55 -7.54
CA PRO A 94 -20.36 -6.98 -7.96
C PRO A 94 -20.32 -7.89 -9.18
N ALA A 95 -21.28 -8.80 -9.29
CA ALA A 95 -21.46 -9.61 -10.50
C ALA A 95 -21.68 -8.71 -11.72
N GLY A 96 -20.93 -8.95 -12.80
CA GLY A 96 -21.00 -8.15 -14.02
C GLY A 96 -20.30 -6.79 -13.94
N TRP A 97 -19.54 -6.50 -12.87
CA TRP A 97 -18.75 -5.27 -12.80
C TRP A 97 -17.67 -5.23 -13.89
N ASN A 98 -17.53 -4.08 -14.55
CA ASN A 98 -16.52 -3.83 -15.57
C ASN A 98 -15.86 -2.47 -15.38
N ALA A 99 -14.57 -2.46 -15.04
CA ALA A 99 -13.77 -1.24 -14.86
C ALA A 99 -13.59 -0.42 -16.15
N LEU A 100 -13.76 -1.06 -17.31
CA LEU A 100 -13.55 -0.49 -18.64
C LEU A 100 -14.89 -0.38 -19.40
N ALA A 101 -16.02 -0.26 -18.69
CA ALA A 101 -17.34 -0.14 -19.31
C ALA A 101 -17.47 1.06 -20.25
N ASP A 102 -16.80 2.17 -19.92
CA ASP A 102 -16.78 3.40 -20.74
C ASP A 102 -15.61 3.44 -21.73
N TRP A 103 -14.84 2.36 -21.84
CA TRP A 103 -13.71 2.27 -22.75
C TRP A 103 -14.19 2.09 -24.20
N PRO A 104 -13.49 2.64 -25.21
CA PRO A 104 -13.84 2.39 -26.61
C PRO A 104 -13.91 0.89 -26.93
N ASP A 105 -14.78 0.52 -27.87
CA ASP A 105 -14.97 -0.88 -28.25
C ASP A 105 -13.63 -1.53 -28.62
N THR A 106 -13.31 -2.61 -27.92
CA THR A 106 -12.08 -3.38 -28.08
C THR A 106 -12.33 -4.76 -28.69
N GLN A 107 -13.50 -4.97 -29.29
CA GLN A 107 -13.93 -6.25 -29.87
C GLN A 107 -13.87 -7.40 -28.83
N GLY A 108 -14.23 -7.12 -27.58
CA GLY A 108 -14.27 -8.10 -26.49
C GLY A 108 -12.97 -8.26 -25.70
N LEU A 109 -11.88 -7.54 -26.03
CA LEU A 109 -10.60 -7.65 -25.32
C LEU A 109 -10.67 -7.07 -23.91
N ALA A 110 -11.31 -5.91 -23.73
CA ALA A 110 -11.49 -5.27 -22.43
C ALA A 110 -12.26 -6.19 -21.47
N GLU A 111 -13.37 -6.76 -21.92
CA GLU A 111 -14.19 -7.71 -21.18
C GLU A 111 -13.39 -8.95 -20.80
N LEU A 112 -12.61 -9.52 -21.74
CA LEU A 112 -11.75 -10.67 -21.49
C LEU A 112 -10.72 -10.36 -20.38
N HIS A 113 -10.05 -9.22 -20.45
CA HIS A 113 -9.00 -8.86 -19.51
C HIS A 113 -9.55 -8.45 -18.15
N VAL A 114 -10.69 -7.77 -18.10
CA VAL A 114 -11.41 -7.45 -16.87
C VAL A 114 -11.90 -8.74 -16.19
N ALA A 115 -12.52 -9.66 -16.93
CA ALA A 115 -12.95 -10.95 -16.38
C ALA A 115 -11.77 -11.75 -15.79
N ARG A 116 -10.62 -11.76 -16.46
CA ARG A 116 -9.38 -12.38 -15.96
C ARG A 116 -8.85 -11.68 -14.70
N ALA A 117 -8.90 -10.35 -14.64
CA ALA A 117 -8.46 -9.58 -13.48
C ALA A 117 -9.35 -9.85 -12.26
N VAL A 118 -10.67 -9.86 -12.45
CA VAL A 118 -11.66 -10.17 -11.41
C VAL A 118 -11.50 -11.62 -10.92
N ASP A 119 -11.34 -12.59 -11.82
CA ASP A 119 -11.09 -14.00 -11.46
C ASP A 119 -9.79 -14.15 -10.66
N ARG A 120 -8.69 -13.52 -11.10
CA ARG A 120 -7.42 -13.53 -10.37
C ARG A 120 -7.54 -12.91 -8.99
N TYR A 121 -8.25 -11.80 -8.86
CA TYR A 121 -8.49 -11.14 -7.59
C TYR A 121 -9.35 -12.00 -6.67
N GLY A 122 -10.42 -12.61 -7.20
CA GLY A 122 -11.32 -13.49 -6.45
C GLY A 122 -10.67 -14.76 -5.93
N LYS A 123 -9.59 -15.24 -6.58
CA LYS A 123 -8.77 -16.37 -6.11
C LYS A 123 -7.89 -16.05 -4.90
N ARG A 124 -7.67 -14.77 -4.58
CA ARG A 124 -6.91 -14.38 -3.38
C ARG A 124 -7.71 -14.73 -2.12
N SER A 125 -7.02 -15.14 -1.06
CA SER A 125 -7.63 -15.27 0.27
C SER A 125 -8.16 -13.91 0.77
N ARG A 126 -9.09 -13.94 1.74
CA ARG A 126 -9.62 -12.72 2.35
C ARG A 126 -8.50 -11.88 2.96
N GLU A 127 -7.54 -12.55 3.57
CA GLU A 127 -6.36 -11.95 4.19
C GLU A 127 -5.53 -11.19 3.14
N GLN A 128 -5.21 -11.83 2.01
CA GLN A 128 -4.46 -11.20 0.91
C GLN A 128 -5.19 -10.00 0.30
N ARG A 129 -6.53 -10.06 0.21
CA ARG A 129 -7.32 -8.92 -0.28
C ARG A 129 -7.28 -7.75 0.69
N GLY A 130 -7.41 -8.01 1.98
CA GLY A 130 -7.30 -7.01 3.04
C GLY A 130 -5.90 -6.39 3.11
N GLU A 131 -4.85 -7.20 3.01
CA GLU A 131 -3.45 -6.72 2.93
C GLU A 131 -3.26 -5.74 1.77
N GLY A 132 -3.86 -6.01 0.61
CA GLY A 132 -3.81 -5.11 -0.55
C GLY A 132 -4.39 -3.72 -0.28
N ILE A 133 -5.45 -3.60 0.54
CA ILE A 133 -6.03 -2.30 0.93
C ILE A 133 -5.03 -1.52 1.78
N VAL A 134 -4.41 -2.19 2.76
CA VAL A 134 -3.40 -1.58 3.63
C VAL A 134 -2.21 -1.10 2.80
N SER A 135 -1.70 -1.94 1.91
CA SER A 135 -0.59 -1.60 1.01
C SER A 135 -0.90 -0.40 0.13
N LEU A 136 -2.13 -0.26 -0.37
CA LEU A 136 -2.55 0.89 -1.15
C LEU A 136 -2.51 2.19 -0.32
N VAL A 137 -3.11 2.20 0.87
CA VAL A 137 -3.15 3.39 1.74
C VAL A 137 -1.75 3.81 2.16
N VAL A 138 -0.94 2.86 2.62
CA VAL A 138 0.43 3.12 3.08
C VAL A 138 1.32 3.54 1.91
N GLY A 139 1.21 2.86 0.77
CA GLY A 139 1.96 3.20 -0.44
C GLY A 139 1.64 4.61 -0.94
N THR A 140 0.37 4.98 -0.98
CA THR A 140 -0.05 6.33 -1.38
C THR A 140 0.44 7.40 -0.41
N ALA A 141 0.36 7.15 0.90
CA ALA A 141 0.87 8.06 1.92
C ALA A 141 2.39 8.31 1.80
N ILE A 142 3.16 7.25 1.54
CA ILE A 142 4.62 7.34 1.40
C ILE A 142 5.01 8.03 0.09
N LEU A 143 4.36 7.65 -1.01
CA LEU A 143 4.70 8.17 -2.34
C LEU A 143 4.15 9.58 -2.58
N GLY A 144 3.21 10.04 -1.75
CA GLY A 144 2.52 11.32 -1.93
C GLY A 144 1.67 11.37 -3.20
N ARG A 145 1.32 10.21 -3.76
CA ARG A 145 0.52 10.08 -4.99
C ARG A 145 -0.27 8.78 -5.01
N GLU A 146 -1.42 8.82 -5.66
CA GLU A 146 -2.22 7.62 -5.96
C GLU A 146 -1.61 6.83 -7.13
N PRO A 147 -1.92 5.52 -7.26
CA PRO A 147 -1.64 4.80 -8.49
C PRO A 147 -2.29 5.51 -9.68
N ASP A 148 -1.61 5.50 -10.82
CA ASP A 148 -2.20 6.04 -12.03
C ASP A 148 -3.25 5.06 -12.56
N TRP A 149 -4.51 5.46 -12.47
CA TRP A 149 -5.65 4.71 -13.00
C TRP A 149 -6.05 5.17 -14.40
N ILE A 150 -5.34 6.16 -14.95
CA ILE A 150 -5.60 6.71 -16.28
C ILE A 150 -4.86 5.86 -17.31
N ALA A 151 -5.52 5.62 -18.42
CA ALA A 151 -4.87 5.12 -19.62
C ALA A 151 -5.42 5.86 -20.85
N GLU A 152 -4.62 5.97 -21.90
CA GLU A 152 -5.12 6.39 -23.21
C GLU A 152 -5.57 5.17 -24.00
N PRO A 153 -6.71 5.22 -24.71
CA PRO A 153 -7.06 4.21 -25.68
C PRO A 153 -5.95 4.07 -26.72
N SER A 154 -5.66 2.83 -27.14
CA SER A 154 -4.68 2.57 -28.18
C SER A 154 -5.04 3.38 -29.45
N LYS A 155 -4.07 4.13 -29.96
CA LYS A 155 -4.16 4.78 -31.27
C LYS A 155 -3.94 3.70 -32.33
N ILE A 156 -5.02 3.03 -32.73
CA ILE A 156 -5.02 2.18 -33.94
C ILE A 156 -5.19 3.09 -35.15
#